data_AF-A0A553ZWW6-F1
#
_entry.id   AF-A0A553ZWW6-F1
#
_cell.length_a   1.000
_cell.length_b   1.000
_cell.length_c   1.000
_cell.angle_alpha   90.00
_cell.angle_beta   90.00
_cell.angle_gamma   90.00
#
_symmetry.space_group_name_H-M   'P 1'
#
loop_
_entity.id
_entity.type
_entity.pdbx_description
1 polymer ?
#
loop_
_entity_poly.entity_id
_entity_poly.type
_entity_poly.pdbx_seq_one_letter_code
_entity_poly.pdbx_strand_id
1 'polypeptide(L)'
;MAEKQQFDVWKEDMEPVLDSKLDEFHLLGYNRATKEDIWRCVTERLNKKKHYVPFYAFTNELLNLKASVYMTWLTVNSYKEPEDWFAEFEETESKK
;
A
#
# COMPACT_ATOMS: atom_id res chain seq x y z
N MET A 1 -12.93 11.14 -18.39
CA MET A 1 -11.52 11.52 -18.17
C MET A 1 -11.22 11.24 -16.71
N ALA A 2 -10.47 10.19 -16.38
CA ALA A 2 -10.06 9.98 -15.00
C ALA A 2 -8.96 11.00 -14.71
N GLU A 3 -9.25 12.01 -13.89
CA GLU A 3 -8.25 12.97 -13.43
C GLU A 3 -7.16 12.20 -12.71
N LYS A 4 -5.92 12.24 -13.25
CA LYS A 4 -4.75 11.62 -12.63
C LYS A 4 -4.59 12.23 -11.23
N GLN A 5 -4.88 11.45 -10.19
CA GLN A 5 -4.68 11.87 -8.81
C GLN A 5 -3.17 12.06 -8.56
N GLN A 6 -2.79 13.25 -8.07
CA GLN A 6 -1.44 13.56 -7.63
C GLN A 6 -1.27 13.21 -6.15
N PHE A 7 -1.32 11.92 -5.81
CA PHE A 7 -1.08 11.50 -4.43
C PHE A 7 0.36 11.80 -4.00
N ASP A 8 1.33 11.69 -4.91
CA ASP A 8 2.75 11.92 -4.61
C ASP A 8 3.03 13.33 -4.06
N VAL A 9 2.29 14.34 -4.52
CA VAL A 9 2.44 15.72 -4.04
C VAL A 9 1.99 15.85 -2.58
N TRP A 10 1.01 15.05 -2.17
CA TRP A 10 0.44 15.08 -0.82
C TRP A 10 1.21 14.24 0.19
N LYS A 11 2.25 13.52 -0.24
CA LYS A 11 2.97 12.59 0.62
C LYS A 11 3.67 13.31 1.77
N GLU A 12 4.33 14.44 1.49
CA GLU A 12 4.98 15.25 2.52
C GLU A 12 3.97 15.82 3.53
N ASP A 13 2.83 16.34 3.06
CA ASP A 13 1.77 16.88 3.94
C ASP A 13 1.09 15.80 4.80
N MET A 14 1.13 14.54 4.36
CA MET A 14 0.50 13.40 5.04
C MET A 14 1.42 12.66 6.00
N GLU A 15 2.71 13.02 6.04
CA GLU A 15 3.69 12.40 6.93
C GLU A 15 3.24 12.33 8.40
N PRO A 16 2.70 13.39 9.03
CA PRO A 16 2.22 13.29 10.42
C PRO A 16 1.03 12.33 10.58
N VAL A 17 0.21 12.18 9.54
CA VAL A 17 -0.94 11.27 9.55
C VAL A 17 -0.47 9.82 9.40
N LEU A 18 0.54 9.59 8.54
CA LEU A 18 1.20 8.30 8.37
C LEU A 18 1.92 7.86 9.65
N ASP A 19 2.64 8.77 10.32
CA ASP A 19 3.25 8.51 11.63
C ASP A 19 2.21 8.06 12.65
N SER A 20 1.16 8.86 12.83
CA SER A 20 0.10 8.53 13.78
C SER A 20 -0.57 7.18 13.46
N LYS A 21 -0.72 6.85 12.18
CA LYS A 21 -1.37 5.60 11.76
C LYS A 21 -0.44 4.39 11.90
N LEU A 22 0.85 4.58 11.67
CA LEU A 22 1.87 3.56 11.88
C LEU A 22 1.94 3.17 13.36
N ASP A 23 2.00 4.18 14.24
CA ASP A 23 2.03 3.98 15.69
C ASP A 23 0.77 3.24 16.18
N GLU A 24 -0.41 3.57 15.64
CA GLU A 24 -1.65 2.83 15.92
C GLU A 24 -1.51 1.35 15.53
N PHE A 25 -0.95 1.05 14.36
CA PHE A 25 -0.78 -0.32 13.89
C PHE A 25 0.24 -1.09 14.73
N HIS A 26 1.35 -0.45 15.11
CA HIS A 26 2.35 -1.04 16.00
C HIS A 26 1.75 -1.32 17.40
N LEU A 27 0.94 -0.40 17.93
CA LEU A 27 0.24 -0.60 19.20
C LEU A 27 -0.74 -1.79 19.14
N LEU A 28 -1.36 -2.03 17.98
CA LEU A 28 -2.22 -3.19 17.73
C LEU A 28 -1.44 -4.50 17.50
N GLY A 29 -0.10 -4.47 17.56
CA GLY A 29 0.79 -5.63 17.40
C GLY A 29 1.33 -5.84 15.99
N TYR A 30 1.03 -4.96 15.04
CA TYR A 30 1.51 -5.04 13.66
C TYR A 30 2.88 -4.37 13.47
N ASN A 31 3.90 -4.81 14.23
CA ASN A 31 5.22 -4.18 14.26
C ASN A 31 5.98 -4.15 12.92
N ARG A 32 5.58 -4.99 11.96
CA ARG A 32 6.17 -5.04 10.61
C ARG A 32 5.54 -4.05 9.64
N ALA A 33 4.47 -3.37 10.03
CA ALA A 33 3.84 -2.38 9.18
C ALA A 33 4.84 -1.24 8.91
N THR A 34 4.81 -0.71 7.67
CA THR A 34 5.61 0.43 7.24
C THR A 34 4.72 1.55 6.72
N LYS A 35 5.20 2.80 6.78
CA LYS A 35 4.48 3.95 6.20
C LYS A 35 4.22 3.75 4.71
N GLU A 36 5.17 3.16 4.00
CA GLU A 36 5.10 2.90 2.56
C GLU A 36 4.00 1.91 2.22
N ASP A 37 3.89 0.82 2.98
CA ASP A 37 2.82 -0.17 2.79
C ASP A 37 1.44 0.43 3.09
N ILE A 38 1.32 1.22 4.15
CA ILE A 38 0.08 1.92 4.50
C ILE A 38 -0.32 2.88 3.36
N TRP A 39 0.63 3.68 2.87
CA TRP A 39 0.42 4.59 1.76
C TRP A 39 -0.02 3.87 0.48
N ARG A 40 0.69 2.80 0.09
CA ARG A 40 0.35 1.97 -1.06
C ARG A 40 -1.03 1.34 -0.92
N CYS A 41 -1.35 0.82 0.27
CA CYS A 41 -2.65 0.23 0.54
C CYS A 41 -3.80 1.22 0.29
N VAL A 42 -3.69 2.45 0.80
CA VAL A 42 -4.73 3.47 0.66
C VAL A 42 -4.80 3.99 -0.78
N THR A 43 -3.65 4.32 -1.41
CA THR A 43 -3.61 4.83 -2.79
C THR A 43 -4.13 3.81 -3.79
N GLU A 44 -3.78 2.52 -3.68
CA GLU A 44 -4.34 1.46 -4.53
C GLU A 44 -5.85 1.30 -4.35
N ARG A 45 -6.36 1.41 -3.12
CA ARG A 45 -7.80 1.34 -2.86
C ARG A 45 -8.55 2.52 -3.46
N LEU A 46 -7.95 3.71 -3.44
CA LEU A 46 -8.56 4.92 -4.00
C LEU A 46 -8.44 5.01 -5.52
N ASN A 47 -7.35 4.51 -6.11
CA ASN A 47 -7.21 4.38 -7.56
C ASN A 47 -8.29 3.47 -8.18
N LYS A 48 -8.85 2.52 -7.41
CA LYS A 48 -10.00 1.71 -7.83
C LYS A 48 -11.31 2.51 -7.87
N LYS A 49 -11.40 3.66 -7.20
CA LYS A 49 -12.58 4.53 -7.22
C LYS A 49 -12.57 5.35 -8.51
N LYS A 50 -13.72 5.44 -9.19
CA LYS A 50 -13.85 6.17 -10.48
C LYS A 50 -13.97 7.70 -10.33
N HIS A 51 -14.06 8.21 -9.11
CA HIS A 51 -14.30 9.62 -8.83
C HIS A 51 -13.04 10.29 -8.27
N TYR A 52 -12.91 11.59 -8.53
CA TYR A 52 -11.90 12.42 -7.89
C TYR A 52 -12.04 12.35 -6.36
N VAL A 53 -10.90 12.20 -5.68
CA VAL A 53 -10.86 12.12 -4.22
C VAL A 53 -10.18 13.39 -3.72
N PRO A 54 -10.90 14.28 -3.02
CA PRO A 54 -10.31 15.48 -2.46
C PRO A 54 -9.38 15.13 -1.30
N PHE A 55 -8.43 16.02 -0.98
CA PHE A 55 -7.43 15.82 0.08
C PHE A 55 -8.05 15.39 1.42
N TYR A 56 -9.11 16.08 1.89
CA TYR A 56 -9.76 15.74 3.16
C TYR A 56 -10.33 14.30 3.17
N ALA A 57 -10.84 13.83 2.03
CA ALA A 57 -11.38 12.49 1.90
C ALA A 57 -10.26 11.44 1.86
N PHE A 58 -9.11 11.80 1.28
CA PHE A 58 -7.90 10.99 1.34
C PHE A 58 -7.40 10.83 2.78
N THR A 59 -7.26 11.95 3.51
CA THR A 59 -6.87 11.93 4.94
C THR A 59 -7.83 11.07 5.75
N ASN A 60 -9.12 11.22 5.52
CA ASN A 60 -10.14 10.46 6.24
C ASN A 60 -10.08 8.96 5.94
N GLU A 61 -9.83 8.56 4.69
CA GLU A 61 -9.67 7.15 4.33
C GLU A 61 -8.40 6.55 4.96
N LEU A 62 -7.31 7.32 5.05
CA LEU A 62 -6.06 6.89 5.67
C LEU A 62 -6.22 6.69 7.18
N LEU A 63 -6.82 7.65 7.88
CA LEU A 63 -7.08 7.56 9.32
C LEU A 63 -8.09 6.45 9.67
N ASN A 64 -9.09 6.21 8.81
CA ASN A 64 -10.06 5.13 9.01
C ASN A 64 -9.59 3.77 8.49
N LEU A 65 -8.34 3.64 8.04
CA LEU A 65 -7.82 2.35 7.57
C LEU A 65 -7.84 1.34 8.72
N LYS A 66 -8.63 0.28 8.55
CA LYS A 66 -8.71 -0.82 9.53
C LYS A 66 -7.56 -1.79 9.33
N ALA A 67 -7.00 -2.30 10.42
CA ALA A 67 -5.96 -3.33 10.38
C ALA A 67 -6.38 -4.58 9.57
N SER A 68 -7.65 -5.00 9.64
CA SER A 68 -8.16 -6.13 8.83
C SER A 68 -8.07 -5.89 7.32
N VAL A 69 -8.33 -4.66 6.88
CA VAL A 69 -8.20 -4.27 5.46
C VAL A 69 -6.74 -4.23 5.06
N TYR A 70 -5.88 -3.68 5.91
CA TYR A 70 -4.43 -3.68 5.69
C TYR A 70 -3.87 -5.10 5.54
N MET A 71 -4.25 -6.02 6.44
CA MET A 71 -3.82 -7.43 6.37
C MET A 71 -4.30 -8.12 5.10
N THR A 72 -5.57 -7.91 4.72
CA THR A 72 -6.11 -8.48 3.48
C THR A 72 -5.33 -7.96 2.27
N TRP A 73 -5.01 -6.66 2.26
CA TRP A 73 -4.21 -6.06 1.20
C TRP A 73 -2.79 -6.64 1.15
N LEU A 74 -2.14 -6.78 2.31
CA LEU A 74 -0.78 -7.33 2.41
C LEU A 74 -0.72 -8.78 1.89
N THR A 75 -1.67 -9.62 2.31
CA THR A 75 -1.79 -11.00 1.82
C THR A 75 -2.02 -11.06 0.30
N VAL A 76 -2.90 -10.21 -0.24
CA VAL A 76 -3.10 -10.14 -1.70
C VAL A 76 -1.84 -9.67 -2.41
N ASN A 77 -1.11 -8.70 -1.86
CA ASN A 77 0.12 -8.21 -2.47
C ASN A 77 1.23 -9.27 -2.46
N SER A 78 1.37 -10.06 -1.39
CA SER A 78 2.35 -11.15 -1.34
C SER A 78 2.11 -12.24 -2.39
N TYR A 79 0.87 -12.44 -2.86
CA TYR A 79 0.60 -13.36 -3.96
C TYR A 79 0.89 -12.77 -5.35
N LYS A 80 1.03 -11.45 -5.48
CA LYS A 80 1.31 -10.76 -6.74
C LYS A 80 2.80 -10.65 -7.04
N GLU A 81 3.65 -10.93 -6.07
CA GLU A 81 5.08 -11.14 -6.26
C GLU A 81 5.31 -12.65 -6.36
N PRO A 82 5.07 -13.30 -7.52
CA PRO A 82 5.66 -14.60 -7.73
C PRO A 82 7.17 -14.35 -7.74
N GLU A 83 7.86 -14.72 -6.66
CA GLU A 83 9.24 -15.14 -6.81
C GLU A 83 9.20 -16.24 -7.87
N ASP A 84 9.69 -15.93 -9.06
CA ASP A 84 9.84 -16.90 -10.13
C ASP A 84 10.99 -17.83 -9.73
N TRP A 85 10.68 -18.73 -8.79
CA TRP A 85 11.55 -19.81 -8.34
C TRP A 85 12.17 -20.53 -9.53
N PHE A 86 11.42 -20.67 -10.64
CA PHE A 86 11.85 -21.41 -11.81
C PHE A 86 12.85 -20.65 -12.68
N ALA A 87 12.93 -19.32 -12.57
CA ALA A 87 13.94 -18.52 -13.28
C ALA A 87 15.37 -18.98 -12.95
N GLU A 88 15.62 -19.39 -11.70
CA GLU A 88 16.94 -19.90 -11.27
C GLU A 88 17.25 -21.28 -11.87
N PHE A 89 16.23 -22.08 -12.19
CA PHE A 89 16.40 -23.40 -12.82
C PHE A 89 16.59 -23.30 -14.34
N GLU A 90 15.89 -22.40 -15.03
CA GLU A 90 16.00 -22.24 -16.49
C GLU A 90 17.39 -21.74 -16.93
N GLU A 91 18.06 -20.92 -16.11
CA GLU A 91 19.41 -20.41 -16.41
C GLU A 91 20.49 -21.50 -16.34
N THR A 92 20.24 -22.59 -15.60
CA THR A 92 21.19 -23.71 -15.46
C THR A 92 21.14 -24.69 -16.62
N GLU A 93 19.99 -24.83 -17.30
CA GLU A 93 19.81 -25.75 -18.42
C GLU A 93 20.33 -25.18 -19.75
N SER A 94 20.42 -23.86 -19.91
CA SER A 94 20.96 -23.23 -21.13
C SER A 94 22.50 -23.21 -21.19
N LYS A 95 23.21 -23.63 -20.13
CA LYS A 95 24.68 -23.71 -20.08
C LYS A 95 25.22 -25.13 -20.29
N LYS A 96 24.39 -26.07 -20.74
CA LYS A 96 24.77 -27.47 -20.99
C LYS A 96 24.79 -27.83 -22.47
#